data_AF-A0A942NDV2-F1
#
_entry.id   AF-A0A942NDV2-F1
#
_cell.length_a   1.000
_cell.length_b   1.000
_cell.length_c   1.000
_cell.angle_alpha   90.00
_cell.angle_beta   90.00
_cell.angle_gamma   90.00
#
_symmetry.space_group_name_H-M   'P 1'
#
loop_
_entity.id
_entity.type
_entity.pdbx_description
1 polymer ?
#
loop_
_entity_poly.entity_id
_entity_poly.type
_entity_poly.pdbx_seq_one_letter_code
_entity_poly.pdbx_strand_id
1 'polypeptide(L)'
;MNPGANPRTNTFKAKGQQPDWLNVQVRSNAYHGWAGYIWAVLITVINTLIGHVLYERLDLSNLVMVFLLGVVFIAMRFGRGPSIVASLLGVGTFDLFFVAPYLSLSPANSQYLITLLAMLVVAIVISNLMINVKSQAMIAAYRERMATALYAMSKELGSCQTEQDIVCTAVRHLSREFNSRTVILFADDAGNLHYPKAPDLPESLRAVDLTLAQWALDNDTLTGQDSHNHMLYFPLHDEDKIMGVLALLPSDAGRINLPEQQQLLETLLRQLAQALSRLRFAEQAKSTQIQIEAERLRNSLLSAISHDLRTPLSTIIGSASALADDKSNLQASDRLDLSRAIVDEAERMALLINNLLDMARLDAGKIDLNKQWYPVEEIIGSVLTRQHKYLQTRS
;
A
#
# COMPACT_ATOMS: atom_id res chain seq x y z
N MET A 1 -16.50 -46.94 0.99
CA MET A 1 -17.36 -47.48 2.05
C MET A 1 -16.55 -47.62 3.33
N ASN A 2 -16.62 -46.59 4.19
CA ASN A 2 -16.71 -46.59 5.66
C ASN A 2 -16.01 -45.31 6.18
N PRO A 3 -16.68 -44.49 7.01
CA PRO A 3 -16.37 -43.09 7.20
C PRO A 3 -15.78 -42.79 8.60
N GLY A 4 -15.40 -41.53 8.82
CA GLY A 4 -15.43 -40.92 10.15
C GLY A 4 -14.07 -40.57 10.76
N ALA A 5 -13.64 -39.33 10.59
CA ALA A 5 -12.75 -38.64 11.52
C ALA A 5 -12.94 -37.12 11.45
N ASN A 6 -13.97 -36.67 12.17
CA ASN A 6 -14.10 -35.42 12.93
C ASN A 6 -13.24 -34.17 12.55
N PRO A 7 -13.86 -33.01 12.22
CA PRO A 7 -13.15 -31.74 12.09
C PRO A 7 -12.86 -31.15 13.49
N ARG A 8 -11.58 -31.00 13.83
CA ARG A 8 -11.18 -30.28 15.05
C ARG A 8 -11.38 -28.77 14.85
N THR A 9 -12.44 -28.27 15.45
CA THR A 9 -12.62 -26.89 15.86
C THR A 9 -11.59 -26.54 16.94
N ASN A 10 -10.47 -25.91 16.57
CA ASN A 10 -9.59 -25.30 17.55
C ASN A 10 -10.10 -23.90 17.89
N THR A 11 -10.88 -23.87 18.96
CA THR A 11 -11.23 -22.69 19.72
C THR A 11 -9.96 -22.05 20.29
N PHE A 12 -9.68 -20.80 19.89
CA PHE A 12 -8.68 -19.95 20.50
C PHE A 12 -9.07 -19.70 21.96
N LYS A 13 -8.47 -20.47 22.87
CA LYS A 13 -8.57 -20.29 24.31
C LYS A 13 -7.58 -19.20 24.71
N ALA A 14 -8.04 -17.95 24.68
CA ALA A 14 -7.30 -16.80 25.22
C ALA A 14 -7.12 -17.00 26.74
N LYS A 15 -5.99 -17.60 27.14
CA LYS A 15 -5.54 -17.63 28.53
C LYS A 15 -4.79 -16.32 28.75
N GLY A 16 -5.34 -15.47 29.63
CA GLY A 16 -4.79 -14.17 30.01
C GLY A 16 -3.41 -14.31 30.65
N GLN A 17 -2.38 -14.34 29.81
CA GLN A 17 -1.00 -14.20 30.20
C GLN A 17 -0.59 -12.78 29.81
N GLN A 18 -0.45 -11.92 30.83
CA GLN A 18 0.01 -10.55 30.68
C GLN A 18 1.32 -10.55 29.89
N PRO A 19 1.41 -9.82 28.77
CA PRO A 19 2.56 -9.93 27.90
C PRO A 19 3.76 -9.12 28.46
N ASP A 20 4.93 -9.75 28.43
CA ASP A 20 6.21 -9.28 29.03
C ASP A 20 6.71 -7.92 28.49
N TRP A 21 6.14 -7.41 27.40
CA TRP A 21 6.50 -6.11 26.83
C TRP A 21 6.06 -4.91 27.68
N LEU A 22 5.14 -5.10 28.63
CA LEU A 22 4.79 -4.09 29.65
C LEU A 22 5.99 -3.78 30.59
N ASN A 23 6.94 -4.71 30.74
CA ASN A 23 8.09 -4.55 31.65
C ASN A 23 9.29 -3.85 31.00
N VAL A 24 9.37 -3.79 29.66
CA VAL A 24 10.56 -3.26 28.95
C VAL A 24 10.51 -1.74 28.83
N GLN A 25 9.32 -1.14 28.62
CA GLN A 25 9.16 0.33 28.53
C GLN A 25 9.31 1.06 29.88
N VAL A 26 9.32 0.34 31.00
CA VAL A 26 9.50 0.94 32.34
C VAL A 26 10.98 1.26 32.64
N ARG A 27 11.95 0.64 31.93
CA ARG A 27 13.38 0.79 32.26
C ARG A 27 14.08 2.00 31.63
N SER A 28 13.65 2.52 30.48
CA SER A 28 14.39 3.60 29.78
C SER A 28 14.06 5.03 30.23
N ASN A 29 13.04 5.22 31.07
CA ASN A 29 12.65 6.54 31.60
C ASN A 29 13.17 6.83 33.01
N ALA A 30 13.97 5.94 33.60
CA ALA A 30 14.42 6.05 34.99
C ALA A 30 15.36 7.25 35.23
N TYR A 31 16.19 7.62 34.25
CA TYR A 31 17.19 8.68 34.39
C TYR A 31 16.60 10.11 34.40
N HIS A 32 15.41 10.32 33.82
CA HIS A 32 14.67 11.59 33.95
C HIS A 32 13.62 11.57 35.07
N GLY A 33 13.37 10.42 35.69
CA GLY A 33 12.40 10.28 36.78
C GLY A 33 12.87 10.94 38.08
N TRP A 34 14.16 10.85 38.40
CA TRP A 34 14.69 11.24 39.73
C TRP A 34 14.75 12.75 39.94
N ALA A 35 15.02 13.51 38.88
CA ALA A 35 15.01 14.98 38.93
C ALA A 35 13.65 15.54 39.38
N GLY A 36 12.54 14.91 38.95
CA GLY A 36 11.21 15.31 39.38
C GLY A 36 10.99 15.16 40.88
N TYR A 37 11.50 14.08 41.50
CA TYR A 37 11.37 13.87 42.94
C TYR A 37 12.20 14.87 43.76
N ILE A 38 13.38 15.26 43.27
CA ILE A 38 14.18 16.32 43.91
C ILE A 38 13.44 17.66 43.89
N TRP A 39 12.84 18.01 42.75
CA TRP A 39 12.01 19.21 42.63
C TRP A 39 10.77 19.16 43.53
N ALA A 40 10.16 17.99 43.70
CA ALA A 40 9.04 17.80 44.61
C ALA A 40 9.39 18.08 46.07
N VAL A 41 10.59 17.66 46.52
CA VAL A 41 11.07 18.01 47.86
C VAL A 41 11.36 19.50 47.97
N LEU A 42 12.09 20.06 46.98
CA LEU A 42 12.54 21.45 47.00
C LEU A 42 11.37 22.44 47.06
N ILE A 43 10.33 22.23 46.25
CA ILE A 43 9.17 23.11 46.22
C ILE A 43 8.29 22.96 47.48
N THR A 44 8.24 21.78 48.09
CA THR A 44 7.56 21.60 49.39
C THR A 44 8.30 22.36 50.50
N VAL A 45 9.64 22.37 50.48
CA VAL A 45 10.45 23.19 51.38
C VAL A 45 10.19 24.68 51.14
N ILE A 46 10.14 25.13 49.88
CA ILE A 46 9.80 26.52 49.54
C ILE A 46 8.40 26.88 50.05
N ASN A 47 7.40 26.03 49.82
CA ASN A 47 6.03 26.27 50.31
C ASN A 47 5.96 26.35 51.83
N THR A 48 6.76 25.55 52.53
CA THR A 48 6.85 25.57 54.00
C THR A 48 7.48 26.87 54.49
N LEU A 49 8.54 27.35 53.82
CA LEU A 49 9.19 28.62 54.15
C LEU A 49 8.25 29.80 53.90
N ILE A 50 7.58 29.83 52.74
CA ILE A 50 6.57 30.84 52.41
C ILE A 50 5.43 30.78 53.44
N GLY A 51 4.95 29.58 53.76
CA GLY A 51 3.90 29.37 54.74
C GLY A 51 4.27 29.88 56.12
N HIS A 52 5.52 29.69 56.56
CA HIS A 52 6.00 30.19 57.84
C HIS A 52 6.03 31.72 57.90
N VAL A 53 6.46 32.38 56.83
CA VAL A 53 6.45 33.85 56.72
C VAL A 53 5.02 34.41 56.64
N LEU A 54 4.11 33.70 55.99
CA LEU A 54 2.70 34.09 55.85
C LEU A 54 1.84 33.70 57.05
N TYR A 55 2.32 32.83 57.94
CA TYR A 55 1.58 32.32 59.09
C TYR A 55 1.10 33.44 60.02
N GLU A 56 1.89 34.50 60.19
CA GLU A 56 1.51 35.65 61.01
C GLU A 56 0.45 36.55 60.35
N ARG A 57 0.21 36.39 59.05
CA ARG A 57 -0.63 37.30 58.24
C ARG A 57 -1.89 36.64 57.69
N LEU A 58 -1.96 35.32 57.65
CA LEU A 58 -3.04 34.57 57.00
C LEU A 58 -3.57 33.44 57.90
N ASP A 59 -4.87 33.20 57.80
CA ASP A 59 -5.52 32.05 58.43
C ASP A 59 -5.00 30.71 57.87
N LEU A 60 -5.06 29.65 58.69
CA LEU A 60 -4.64 28.29 58.33
C LEU A 60 -5.24 27.80 56.99
N SER A 61 -6.48 28.15 56.69
CA SER A 61 -7.17 27.75 55.45
C SER A 61 -6.51 28.31 54.19
N ASN A 62 -5.89 29.49 54.27
CA ASN A 62 -5.22 30.12 53.12
C ASN A 62 -3.83 29.52 52.89
N LEU A 63 -3.17 29.04 53.95
CA LEU A 63 -1.87 28.36 53.84
C LEU A 63 -1.99 27.04 53.07
N VAL A 64 -3.09 26.31 53.24
CA VAL A 64 -3.42 25.10 52.47
C VAL A 64 -3.38 25.37 50.96
N MET A 65 -3.87 26.52 50.50
CA MET A 65 -3.87 26.87 49.07
C MET A 65 -2.45 27.02 48.52
N VAL A 66 -1.49 27.54 49.30
CA VAL A 66 -0.08 27.66 48.88
C VAL A 66 0.52 26.28 48.61
N PHE A 67 0.27 25.32 49.50
CA PHE A 67 0.70 23.94 49.32
C PHE A 67 0.02 23.27 48.13
N LEU A 68 -1.28 23.46 47.94
CA LEU A 68 -1.99 22.97 46.75
C LEU A 68 -1.40 23.54 45.45
N LEU A 69 -1.08 24.83 45.42
CA LEU A 69 -0.50 25.50 44.25
C LEU A 69 0.86 24.88 43.88
N GLY A 70 1.71 24.59 44.86
CA GLY A 70 2.98 23.90 44.60
C GLY A 70 2.79 22.48 44.07
N VAL A 71 1.86 21.70 44.63
CA VAL A 71 1.54 20.35 44.12
C VAL A 71 1.07 20.42 42.67
N VAL A 72 0.22 21.39 42.32
CA VAL A 72 -0.24 21.63 40.94
C VAL A 72 0.92 21.96 40.02
N PHE A 73 1.84 22.83 40.44
CA PHE A 73 3.02 23.20 39.65
C PHE A 73 3.89 21.99 39.30
N ILE A 74 4.16 21.11 40.28
CA ILE A 74 4.94 19.89 40.09
C ILE A 74 4.20 18.90 39.18
N ALA A 75 2.89 18.76 39.39
CA ALA A 75 2.05 17.89 38.57
C ALA A 75 2.12 18.29 37.10
N MET A 76 2.03 19.59 36.81
CA MET A 76 2.14 20.14 35.45
C MET A 76 3.51 19.89 34.81
N ARG A 77 4.60 20.06 35.58
CA ARG A 77 5.96 20.06 35.02
C ARG A 77 6.65 18.69 34.99
N PHE A 78 6.39 17.85 35.97
CA PHE A 78 7.14 16.60 36.23
C PHE A 78 6.26 15.33 36.27
N GLY A 79 4.94 15.47 36.27
CA GLY A 79 3.99 14.34 36.15
C GLY A 79 3.67 13.61 37.46
N ARG A 80 3.11 12.40 37.34
CA ARG A 80 2.45 11.64 38.42
C ARG A 80 3.33 11.37 39.64
N GLY A 81 4.46 10.70 39.45
CA GLY A 81 5.30 10.21 40.57
C GLY A 81 5.74 11.35 41.51
N PRO A 82 6.39 12.40 40.97
CA PRO A 82 6.79 13.57 41.75
C PRO A 82 5.62 14.30 42.44
N SER A 83 4.45 14.41 41.80
CA SER A 83 3.29 15.09 42.37
C SER A 83 2.70 14.36 43.58
N ILE A 84 2.69 13.02 43.56
CA ILE A 84 2.22 12.21 44.70
C ILE A 84 3.15 12.40 45.89
N VAL A 85 4.46 12.35 45.65
CA VAL A 85 5.48 12.58 46.69
C VAL A 85 5.37 14.00 47.25
N ALA A 86 5.20 15.01 46.39
CA ALA A 86 5.01 16.38 46.83
C ALA A 86 3.74 16.58 47.66
N SER A 87 2.64 15.90 47.33
CA SER A 87 1.40 15.95 48.11
C SER A 87 1.55 15.29 49.46
N LEU A 88 2.18 14.11 49.53
CA LEU A 88 2.44 13.41 50.80
C LEU A 88 3.37 14.23 51.69
N LEU A 89 4.45 14.77 51.13
CA LEU A 89 5.37 15.65 51.85
C LEU A 89 4.69 16.96 52.26
N GLY A 90 3.86 17.53 51.38
CA GLY A 90 3.13 18.77 51.63
C GLY A 90 2.13 18.62 52.77
N VAL A 91 1.32 17.56 52.75
CA VAL A 91 0.37 17.23 53.83
C VAL A 91 1.11 16.95 55.13
N GLY A 92 2.16 16.13 55.10
CA GLY A 92 2.93 15.80 56.29
C GLY A 92 3.65 17.02 56.89
N THR A 93 4.25 17.87 56.06
CA THR A 93 4.92 19.09 56.52
C THR A 93 3.91 20.12 57.00
N PHE A 94 2.75 20.24 56.35
CA PHE A 94 1.67 21.13 56.79
C PHE A 94 1.15 20.74 58.18
N ASP A 95 0.87 19.45 58.40
CA ASP A 95 0.39 18.92 59.68
C ASP A 95 1.41 19.11 60.81
N LEU A 96 2.69 18.81 60.55
CA LEU A 96 3.76 18.91 61.55
C LEU A 96 4.06 20.35 62.00
N PHE A 97 4.00 21.33 61.09
CA PHE A 97 4.44 22.71 61.34
C PHE A 97 3.30 23.69 61.64
N PHE A 98 2.10 23.48 61.11
CA PHE A 98 1.03 24.48 61.15
C PHE A 98 -0.21 24.08 61.96
N VAL A 99 -0.40 22.78 62.25
CA VAL A 99 -1.53 22.28 63.05
C VAL A 99 -1.07 22.01 64.49
N ALA A 100 -1.80 22.52 65.48
CA ALA A 100 -1.50 22.30 66.90
C ALA A 100 -2.05 20.93 67.38
N PRO A 101 -1.32 20.17 68.23
CA PRO A 101 -0.01 20.47 68.82
C PRO A 101 1.16 20.21 67.86
N TYR A 102 2.05 21.22 67.75
CA TYR A 102 3.23 21.18 66.89
C TYR A 102 4.11 19.97 67.21
N LEU A 103 4.64 19.30 66.17
CA LEU A 103 5.44 18.06 66.26
C LEU A 103 4.71 16.78 66.76
N SER A 104 3.37 16.69 66.70
CA SER A 104 2.63 15.46 67.01
C SER A 104 1.64 15.06 65.92
N LEU A 105 1.77 13.81 65.41
CA LEU A 105 0.88 13.20 64.41
C LEU A 105 -0.44 12.69 65.04
N SER A 106 -1.08 13.50 65.87
CA SER A 106 -2.30 13.12 66.59
C SER A 106 -3.42 14.13 66.33
N PRO A 107 -4.28 13.92 65.31
CA PRO A 107 -5.35 14.84 65.00
C PRO A 107 -6.42 14.81 66.10
N ALA A 108 -6.38 15.78 67.01
CA ALA A 108 -7.33 15.88 68.11
C ALA A 108 -8.70 16.48 67.69
N ASN A 109 -8.79 17.10 66.50
CA ASN A 109 -9.99 17.80 66.02
C ASN A 109 -10.49 17.28 64.65
N SER A 110 -11.79 17.02 64.55
CA SER A 110 -12.49 16.53 63.33
C SER A 110 -12.33 17.47 62.12
N GLN A 111 -12.23 18.78 62.34
CA GLN A 111 -12.13 19.78 61.26
C GLN A 111 -10.83 19.68 60.45
N TYR A 112 -9.70 19.28 61.06
CA TYR A 112 -8.41 19.16 60.36
C TYR A 112 -8.31 17.86 59.54
N LEU A 113 -9.01 16.80 59.96
CA LEU A 113 -9.13 15.57 59.16
C LEU A 113 -9.83 15.83 57.82
N ILE A 114 -10.81 16.74 57.79
CA ILE A 114 -11.53 17.12 56.56
C ILE A 114 -10.57 17.82 55.58
N THR A 115 -9.74 18.74 56.05
CA THR A 115 -8.75 19.44 55.22
C THR A 115 -7.69 18.50 54.66
N LEU A 116 -7.20 17.55 55.47
CA LEU A 116 -6.26 16.52 55.04
C LEU A 116 -6.85 15.65 53.92
N LEU A 117 -8.08 15.17 54.12
CA LEU A 117 -8.78 14.36 53.13
C LEU A 117 -9.06 15.15 51.85
N ALA A 118 -9.46 16.42 51.97
CA ALA A 118 -9.67 17.31 50.83
C ALA A 118 -8.39 17.54 50.03
N MET A 119 -7.25 17.82 50.68
CA MET A 119 -5.95 17.97 50.02
C MET A 119 -5.52 16.70 49.29
N LEU A 120 -5.72 15.53 49.91
CA LEU A 120 -5.41 14.24 49.30
C LEU A 120 -6.26 14.00 48.05
N VAL A 121 -7.57 14.28 48.11
CA VAL A 121 -8.48 14.14 46.96
C VAL A 121 -8.07 15.08 45.83
N VAL A 122 -7.80 16.35 46.13
CA VAL A 122 -7.37 17.35 45.13
C VAL A 122 -6.07 16.91 44.46
N ALA A 123 -5.09 16.40 45.22
CA ALA A 123 -3.85 15.88 44.66
C ALA A 123 -4.06 14.65 43.77
N ILE A 124 -4.93 13.71 44.16
CA ILE A 124 -5.25 12.52 43.36
C ILE A 124 -5.94 12.92 42.05
N VAL A 125 -6.92 13.84 42.10
CA VAL A 125 -7.64 14.33 40.93
C VAL A 125 -6.69 15.01 39.94
N ILE A 126 -5.82 15.89 40.43
CA ILE A 126 -4.84 16.60 39.60
C ILE A 126 -3.82 15.63 39.02
N SER A 127 -3.35 14.66 39.81
CA SER A 127 -2.48 13.61 39.30
C SER A 127 -3.16 12.78 38.20
N ASN A 128 -4.44 12.45 38.33
CA ASN A 128 -5.16 11.64 37.37
C ASN A 128 -5.43 12.42 36.05
N LEU A 129 -5.82 13.68 36.17
CA LEU A 129 -6.02 14.56 35.02
C LEU A 129 -4.73 14.73 34.20
N MET A 130 -3.60 14.93 34.87
CA MET A 130 -2.31 15.08 34.20
C MET A 130 -1.84 13.81 33.46
N ILE A 131 -2.16 12.62 33.97
CA ILE A 131 -1.88 11.34 33.28
C ILE A 131 -2.63 11.27 31.96
N ASN A 132 -3.91 11.62 31.99
CA ASN A 132 -4.78 11.54 30.83
C ASN A 132 -4.39 12.59 29.77
N VAL A 133 -4.14 13.84 30.16
CA VAL A 133 -3.78 14.92 29.23
C VAL A 133 -2.45 14.64 28.52
N LYS A 134 -1.40 14.23 29.26
CA LYS A 134 -0.09 13.98 28.66
C LYS A 134 -0.10 12.71 27.77
N SER A 135 -0.83 11.67 28.20
CA SER A 135 -1.01 10.46 27.41
C SER A 135 -1.76 10.76 26.10
N GLN A 136 -2.84 11.54 26.17
CA GLN A 136 -3.60 11.96 24.98
C GLN A 136 -2.75 12.78 24.01
N ALA A 137 -1.93 13.71 24.49
CA ALA A 137 -1.04 14.50 23.65
C ALA A 137 0.00 13.63 22.91
N MET A 138 0.58 12.63 23.59
CA MET A 138 1.51 11.69 22.96
C MET A 138 0.84 10.78 21.93
N ILE A 139 -0.35 10.24 22.25
CA ILE A 139 -1.12 9.40 21.31
C ILE A 139 -1.55 10.22 20.09
N ALA A 140 -1.95 11.49 20.28
CA ALA A 140 -2.30 12.39 19.19
C ALA A 140 -1.10 12.66 18.27
N ALA A 141 0.07 12.99 18.84
CA ALA A 141 1.29 13.20 18.07
C ALA A 141 1.75 11.93 17.33
N TYR A 142 1.58 10.76 17.95
CA TYR A 142 1.86 9.48 17.29
C TYR A 142 0.94 9.24 16.10
N ARG A 143 -0.37 9.45 16.27
CA ARG A 143 -1.37 9.33 15.19
C ARG A 143 -1.10 10.30 14.04
N GLU A 144 -0.69 11.52 14.35
CA GLU A 144 -0.32 12.52 13.34
C GLU A 144 0.89 12.05 12.49
N ARG A 145 1.95 11.55 13.14
CA ARG A 145 3.12 11.00 12.43
C ARG A 145 2.75 9.80 11.57
N MET A 146 2.00 8.86 12.13
CA MET A 146 1.54 7.67 11.43
C MET A 146 0.72 8.03 10.18
N ALA A 147 -0.24 8.95 10.32
CA ALA A 147 -1.05 9.43 9.20
C ALA A 147 -0.20 10.13 8.13
N THR A 148 0.80 10.91 8.54
CA THR A 148 1.72 11.61 7.62
C THR A 148 2.57 10.63 6.83
N ALA A 149 3.13 9.61 7.48
CA ALA A 149 3.93 8.57 6.82
C ALA A 149 3.08 7.77 5.81
N LEU A 150 1.89 7.34 6.22
CA LEU A 150 0.95 6.63 5.35
C LEU A 150 0.51 7.49 4.16
N TYR A 151 0.24 8.77 4.38
CA TYR A 151 -0.14 9.69 3.31
C TYR A 151 1.00 9.92 2.31
N ALA A 152 2.23 10.12 2.80
CA ALA A 152 3.41 10.33 1.96
C ALA A 152 3.67 9.14 1.03
N MET A 153 3.66 7.92 1.58
CA MET A 153 3.84 6.70 0.79
C MET A 153 2.68 6.50 -0.20
N SER A 154 1.43 6.61 0.25
CA SER A 154 0.24 6.49 -0.61
C SER A 154 0.28 7.47 -1.80
N LYS A 155 0.68 8.72 -1.56
CA LYS A 155 0.80 9.76 -2.59
C LYS A 155 1.86 9.42 -3.63
N GLU A 156 3.05 8.99 -3.22
CA GLU A 156 4.13 8.62 -4.16
C GLU A 156 3.77 7.35 -4.94
N LEU A 157 3.22 6.33 -4.27
CA LEU A 157 2.72 5.11 -4.91
C LEU A 157 1.58 5.38 -5.91
N GLY A 158 0.76 6.40 -5.65
CA GLY A 158 -0.30 6.83 -6.57
C GLY A 158 0.22 7.40 -7.90
N SER A 159 1.43 7.93 -7.92
CA SER A 159 2.06 8.52 -9.12
C SER A 159 2.91 7.55 -9.94
N CYS A 160 3.19 6.36 -9.39
CA CYS A 160 4.03 5.36 -10.04
C CYS A 160 3.30 4.72 -11.24
N GLN A 161 4.03 4.53 -12.35
CA GLN A 161 3.51 3.94 -13.59
C GLN A 161 4.12 2.58 -13.93
N THR A 162 5.20 2.20 -13.25
CA THR A 162 5.87 0.92 -13.47
C THR A 162 6.05 0.15 -12.15
N GLU A 163 6.20 -1.17 -12.25
CA GLU A 163 6.44 -2.03 -11.10
C GLU A 163 7.75 -1.65 -10.40
N GLN A 164 8.76 -1.28 -11.21
CA GLN A 164 10.06 -0.81 -10.72
C GLN A 164 9.94 0.49 -9.91
N ASP A 165 9.11 1.44 -10.35
CA ASP A 165 8.88 2.70 -9.61
C ASP A 165 8.23 2.43 -8.24
N ILE A 166 7.26 1.53 -8.20
CA ILE A 166 6.57 1.12 -6.97
C ILE A 166 7.58 0.49 -6.00
N VAL A 167 8.37 -0.47 -6.47
CA VAL A 167 9.37 -1.18 -5.65
C VAL A 167 10.43 -0.21 -5.13
N CYS A 168 10.94 0.68 -5.98
CA CYS A 168 11.97 1.66 -5.62
C CYS A 168 11.46 2.65 -4.56
N THR A 169 10.24 3.16 -4.75
CA THR A 169 9.57 4.05 -3.81
C THR A 169 9.35 3.37 -2.46
N ALA A 170 8.86 2.12 -2.49
CA ALA A 170 8.60 1.34 -1.31
C ALA A 170 9.84 1.04 -0.47
N VAL A 171 10.90 0.52 -1.10
CA VAL A 171 12.16 0.19 -0.43
C VAL A 171 12.71 1.43 0.26
N ARG A 172 12.66 2.60 -0.41
CA ARG A 172 13.12 3.87 0.15
C ARG A 172 12.31 4.33 1.36
N HIS A 173 10.98 4.25 1.29
CA HIS A 173 10.10 4.62 2.42
C HIS A 173 10.28 3.67 3.61
N LEU A 174 10.28 2.37 3.36
CA LEU A 174 10.48 1.35 4.40
C LEU A 174 11.87 1.45 5.04
N SER A 175 12.91 1.72 4.23
CA SER A 175 14.26 1.91 4.75
C SER A 175 14.35 3.12 5.67
N ARG A 176 13.76 4.26 5.27
CA ARG A 176 13.76 5.51 6.05
C ARG A 176 12.93 5.42 7.33
N GLU A 177 11.70 4.89 7.26
CA GLU A 177 10.78 4.86 8.40
C GLU A 177 11.24 3.87 9.48
N PHE A 178 11.75 2.71 9.07
CA PHE A 178 12.16 1.65 10.00
C PHE A 178 13.67 1.57 10.24
N ASN A 179 14.46 2.45 9.62
CA ASN A 179 15.93 2.40 9.62
C ASN A 179 16.44 0.98 9.31
N SER A 180 15.96 0.42 8.20
CA SER A 180 16.15 -0.99 7.84
C SER A 180 16.66 -1.13 6.41
N ARG A 181 17.24 -2.29 6.08
CA ARG A 181 17.49 -2.67 4.68
C ARG A 181 16.40 -3.62 4.24
N THR A 182 15.84 -3.42 3.06
CA THR A 182 14.67 -4.17 2.60
C THR A 182 14.81 -4.64 1.16
N VAL A 183 14.22 -5.79 0.84
CA VAL A 183 14.02 -6.23 -0.54
C VAL A 183 12.65 -6.86 -0.66
N ILE A 184 11.99 -6.62 -1.79
CA ILE A 184 10.70 -7.20 -2.11
C ILE A 184 10.95 -8.28 -3.15
N LEU A 185 10.62 -9.52 -2.81
CA LEU A 185 10.67 -10.68 -3.69
C LEU A 185 9.27 -10.91 -4.26
N PHE A 186 9.18 -11.22 -5.55
CA PHE A 186 7.90 -11.44 -6.23
C PHE A 186 7.71 -12.91 -6.56
N ALA A 187 6.49 -13.40 -6.38
CA ALA A 187 6.12 -14.74 -6.81
C ALA A 187 5.82 -14.75 -8.31
N ASP A 188 6.42 -15.69 -9.05
CA ASP A 188 6.06 -15.97 -10.44
C ASP A 188 4.71 -16.73 -10.53
N ASP A 189 4.24 -16.99 -11.75
CA ASP A 189 3.00 -17.75 -11.96
C ASP A 189 3.10 -19.22 -11.50
N ALA A 190 4.32 -19.72 -11.26
CA ALA A 190 4.58 -21.05 -10.69
C ALA A 190 4.75 -21.02 -9.16
N GLY A 191 4.63 -19.85 -8.52
CA GLY A 191 4.74 -19.67 -7.08
C GLY A 191 6.16 -19.54 -6.54
N ASN A 192 7.19 -19.46 -7.40
CA ASN A 192 8.58 -19.29 -6.96
C ASN A 192 8.94 -17.82 -6.79
N LEU A 193 9.66 -17.51 -5.72
CA LEU A 193 10.15 -16.16 -5.46
C LEU A 193 11.37 -15.80 -6.31
N HIS A 194 11.31 -14.63 -6.95
CA HIS A 194 12.41 -14.03 -7.70
C HIS A 194 12.73 -12.62 -7.21
N TYR A 195 13.98 -12.23 -7.42
CA TYR A 195 14.41 -10.86 -7.18
C TYR A 195 13.74 -9.90 -8.17
N PRO A 196 13.43 -8.67 -7.74
CA PRO A 196 12.82 -7.68 -8.61
C PRO A 196 13.82 -7.28 -9.70
N LYS A 197 13.33 -7.01 -10.91
CA LYS A 197 14.13 -6.50 -12.03
C LYS A 197 14.56 -5.03 -11.85
N ALA A 198 14.45 -4.49 -10.65
CA ALA A 198 14.70 -3.07 -10.35
C ALA A 198 16.21 -2.77 -10.26
N PRO A 199 16.64 -1.52 -10.49
CA PRO A 199 18.03 -1.12 -10.34
C PRO A 199 18.53 -1.33 -8.90
N ASP A 200 19.83 -1.64 -8.78
CA ASP A 200 20.52 -1.84 -7.51
C ASP A 200 20.42 -0.60 -6.62
N LEU A 201 19.56 -0.66 -5.59
CA LEU A 201 19.45 0.37 -4.57
C LEU A 201 20.45 0.09 -3.43
N PRO A 202 21.18 1.09 -2.92
CA PRO A 202 22.10 0.91 -1.79
C PRO A 202 21.41 0.40 -0.52
N GLU A 203 20.14 0.74 -0.37
CA GLU A 203 19.26 0.38 0.76
C GLU A 203 18.72 -1.04 0.64
N SER A 204 18.91 -1.72 -0.51
CA SER A 204 18.34 -3.03 -0.78
C SER A 204 19.20 -4.20 -0.29
N LEU A 205 18.54 -5.25 0.18
CA LEU A 205 19.19 -6.50 0.60
C LEU A 205 19.55 -7.37 -0.60
N ARG A 206 20.81 -7.79 -0.67
CA ARG A 206 21.36 -8.60 -1.77
C ARG A 206 21.45 -10.09 -1.48
N ALA A 207 21.53 -10.47 -0.21
CA ALA A 207 21.65 -11.86 0.22
C ALA A 207 20.48 -12.15 1.16
N VAL A 208 19.44 -12.76 0.62
CA VAL A 208 18.27 -13.20 1.36
C VAL A 208 18.17 -14.71 1.22
N ASP A 209 17.87 -15.40 2.31
CA ASP A 209 17.54 -16.82 2.25
C ASP A 209 16.18 -16.98 1.56
N LEU A 210 16.22 -17.38 0.29
CA LEU A 210 15.04 -17.61 -0.53
C LEU A 210 14.20 -18.78 0.02
N THR A 211 14.80 -19.73 0.75
CA THR A 211 14.05 -20.86 1.30
C THR A 211 13.13 -20.43 2.43
N LEU A 212 13.63 -19.55 3.31
CA LEU A 212 12.82 -18.93 4.36
C LEU A 212 11.79 -17.96 3.79
N ALA A 213 12.15 -17.21 2.75
CA ALA A 213 11.19 -16.37 2.05
C ALA A 213 10.06 -17.20 1.43
N GLN A 214 10.40 -18.32 0.77
CA GLN A 214 9.43 -19.22 0.17
C GLN A 214 8.54 -19.85 1.24
N TRP A 215 9.10 -20.25 2.38
CA TRP A 215 8.32 -20.76 3.50
C TRP A 215 7.32 -19.73 4.03
N ALA A 216 7.73 -18.46 4.14
CA ALA A 216 6.85 -17.37 4.54
C ALA A 216 5.72 -17.13 3.53
N LEU A 217 5.99 -17.30 2.23
CA LEU A 217 5.00 -17.26 1.16
C LEU A 217 4.00 -18.42 1.28
N ASP A 218 4.51 -19.65 1.41
CA ASP A 218 3.69 -20.88 1.38
C ASP A 218 2.81 -21.03 2.62
N ASN A 219 3.28 -20.55 3.79
CA ASN A 219 2.59 -20.69 5.08
C ASN A 219 1.85 -19.43 5.52
N ASP A 220 1.93 -18.35 4.77
CA ASP A 220 1.33 -17.06 5.09
C ASP A 220 1.62 -16.59 6.54
N THR A 221 2.89 -16.68 6.95
CA THR A 221 3.30 -16.35 8.32
C THR A 221 4.54 -15.48 8.36
N LEU A 222 4.54 -14.54 9.30
CA LEU A 222 5.73 -13.77 9.65
C LEU A 222 6.83 -14.74 10.13
N THR A 223 7.96 -14.74 9.42
CA THR A 223 9.07 -15.67 9.67
C THR A 223 10.35 -14.91 10.01
N GLY A 224 11.22 -15.52 10.81
CA GLY A 224 12.53 -14.94 11.17
C GLY A 224 12.54 -14.14 12.48
N GLN A 225 11.57 -14.37 13.37
CA GLN A 225 11.61 -13.84 14.76
C GLN A 225 12.49 -14.69 15.69
N ASP A 226 12.95 -15.83 15.19
CA ASP A 226 13.79 -16.82 15.86
C ASP A 226 15.15 -16.20 16.20
N SER A 227 15.68 -16.44 17.41
CA SER A 227 16.89 -15.79 17.94
C SER A 227 18.18 -15.95 17.11
N HIS A 228 18.16 -16.75 16.04
CA HIS A 228 19.29 -17.00 15.16
C HIS A 228 19.23 -16.19 13.85
N ASN A 229 18.06 -15.68 13.46
CA ASN A 229 17.92 -14.91 12.24
C ASN A 229 17.54 -13.46 12.56
N HIS A 230 18.34 -12.53 12.06
CA HIS A 230 18.07 -11.10 12.25
C HIS A 230 17.16 -10.53 11.14
N MET A 231 16.82 -11.36 10.14
CA MET A 231 15.99 -10.98 9.00
C MET A 231 14.53 -11.40 9.24
N LEU A 232 13.61 -10.47 9.01
CA LEU A 232 12.17 -10.68 9.11
C LEU A 232 11.55 -10.78 7.72
N TYR A 233 10.63 -11.72 7.53
CA TYR A 233 9.95 -11.97 6.27
C TYR A 233 8.46 -11.72 6.41
N PHE A 234 7.93 -10.77 5.64
CA PHE A 234 6.54 -10.39 5.64
C PHE A 234 5.90 -10.74 4.28
N PRO A 235 4.90 -11.64 4.24
CA PRO A 235 4.16 -11.86 3.02
C PRO A 235 3.44 -10.58 2.57
N LEU A 236 3.30 -10.42 1.26
CA LEU A 236 2.62 -9.30 0.62
C LEU A 236 1.30 -9.77 0.05
N HIS A 237 0.20 -9.39 0.70
CA HIS A 237 -1.14 -9.85 0.38
C HIS A 237 -1.95 -8.77 -0.31
N ASP A 238 -2.61 -9.15 -1.39
CA ASP A 238 -3.73 -8.40 -1.94
C ASP A 238 -4.99 -9.24 -1.85
N GLU A 239 -5.93 -8.82 -0.99
CA GLU A 239 -7.15 -9.54 -0.58
C GLU A 239 -6.91 -11.04 -0.29
N ASP A 240 -6.97 -11.91 -1.30
CA ASP A 240 -6.84 -13.37 -1.20
C ASP A 240 -5.60 -13.95 -1.93
N LYS A 241 -4.75 -13.13 -2.54
CA LYS A 241 -3.56 -13.58 -3.29
C LYS A 241 -2.28 -13.01 -2.71
N ILE A 242 -1.35 -13.90 -2.39
CA ILE A 242 0.01 -13.53 -1.98
C ILE A 242 0.82 -13.22 -3.25
N MET A 243 1.32 -12.00 -3.34
CA MET A 243 2.05 -11.48 -4.52
C MET A 243 3.56 -11.66 -4.39
N GLY A 244 4.06 -11.82 -3.17
CA GLY A 244 5.48 -11.84 -2.88
C GLY A 244 5.77 -11.78 -1.39
N VAL A 245 7.04 -11.53 -1.07
CA VAL A 245 7.53 -11.46 0.31
C VAL A 245 8.50 -10.28 0.44
N LEU A 246 8.27 -9.43 1.43
CA LEU A 246 9.25 -8.45 1.90
C LEU A 246 10.22 -9.13 2.85
N ALA A 247 11.51 -9.12 2.52
CA ALA A 247 12.57 -9.40 3.47
C ALA A 247 13.10 -8.07 4.04
N LEU A 248 13.18 -7.98 5.36
CA LEU A 248 13.57 -6.80 6.11
C LEU A 248 14.66 -7.14 7.12
N LEU A 249 15.76 -6.41 7.10
CA LEU A 249 16.83 -6.48 8.10
C LEU A 249 16.79 -5.20 8.97
N PRO A 250 16.30 -5.27 10.22
CA PRO A 250 16.26 -4.14 11.14
C PRO A 250 17.67 -3.70 11.53
N SER A 251 17.89 -2.39 11.72
CA SER A 251 19.05 -1.94 12.52
C SER A 251 18.86 -2.18 14.02
N ASP A 252 17.60 -2.15 14.49
CA ASP A 252 17.21 -2.41 15.88
C ASP A 252 15.96 -3.31 15.91
N ALA A 253 16.18 -4.61 16.16
CA ALA A 253 15.12 -5.60 16.21
C ALA A 253 14.10 -5.34 17.33
N GLY A 254 14.53 -4.72 18.44
CA GLY A 254 13.64 -4.41 19.57
C GLY A 254 12.59 -3.36 19.21
N ARG A 255 12.94 -2.42 18.33
CA ARG A 255 12.03 -1.35 17.89
C ARG A 255 10.98 -1.85 16.90
N ILE A 256 11.35 -2.72 15.97
CA ILE A 256 10.41 -3.25 14.96
C ILE A 256 9.37 -4.20 15.58
N ASN A 257 9.73 -4.89 16.68
CA ASN A 257 8.81 -5.78 17.40
C ASN A 257 7.77 -5.03 18.25
N LEU A 258 7.78 -3.69 18.30
CA LEU A 258 6.74 -2.92 18.97
C LEU A 258 5.41 -3.06 18.20
N PRO A 259 4.27 -3.32 18.87
CA PRO A 259 2.97 -3.51 18.20
C PRO A 259 2.59 -2.34 17.28
N GLU A 260 2.89 -1.13 17.73
CA GLU A 260 2.66 0.12 16.98
C GLU A 260 3.44 0.16 15.65
N GLN A 261 4.68 -0.33 15.65
CA GLN A 261 5.54 -0.38 14.47
C GLN A 261 5.14 -1.51 13.52
N GLN A 262 4.77 -2.66 14.06
CA GLN A 262 4.23 -3.77 13.27
C GLN A 262 2.94 -3.36 12.56
N GLN A 263 2.02 -2.70 13.27
CA GLN A 263 0.77 -2.21 12.68
C GLN A 263 1.03 -1.18 11.56
N LEU A 264 1.99 -0.27 11.75
CA LEU A 264 2.38 0.67 10.71
C LEU A 264 2.97 -0.08 9.49
N LEU A 265 3.89 -1.00 9.72
CA LEU A 265 4.52 -1.80 8.66
C LEU A 265 3.48 -2.60 7.86
N GLU A 266 2.59 -3.32 8.53
CA GLU A 266 1.50 -4.06 7.89
C GLU A 266 0.60 -3.16 7.04
N THR A 267 0.30 -1.96 7.55
CA THR A 267 -0.51 -0.98 6.79
C THR A 267 0.23 -0.48 5.55
N LEU A 268 1.52 -0.20 5.65
CA LEU A 268 2.35 0.21 4.51
C LEU A 268 2.50 -0.92 3.47
N LEU A 269 2.66 -2.17 3.94
CA LEU A 269 2.74 -3.34 3.06
C LEU A 269 1.42 -3.60 2.34
N ARG A 270 0.29 -3.36 3.00
CA ARG A 270 -1.03 -3.44 2.35
C ARG A 270 -1.20 -2.37 1.27
N GLN A 271 -0.78 -1.13 1.52
CA GLN A 271 -0.80 -0.07 0.49
C GLN A 271 0.11 -0.41 -0.70
N LEU A 272 1.25 -1.03 -0.43
CA LEU A 272 2.18 -1.49 -1.45
C LEU A 272 1.55 -2.58 -2.33
N ALA A 273 0.96 -3.61 -1.71
CA ALA A 273 0.30 -4.69 -2.43
C ALA A 273 -0.84 -4.15 -3.30
N GLN A 274 -1.66 -3.25 -2.77
CA GLN A 274 -2.74 -2.57 -3.52
C GLN A 274 -2.21 -1.78 -4.73
N ALA A 275 -1.08 -1.07 -4.57
CA ALA A 275 -0.47 -0.31 -5.66
C ALA A 275 0.04 -1.24 -6.78
N LEU A 276 0.67 -2.37 -6.41
CA LEU A 276 1.13 -3.38 -7.36
C LEU A 276 -0.04 -4.03 -8.12
N SER A 277 -1.09 -4.43 -7.40
CA SER A 277 -2.28 -5.01 -8.00
C SER A 277 -2.97 -4.05 -8.95
N ARG A 278 -3.12 -2.78 -8.57
CA ARG A 278 -3.66 -1.74 -9.45
C ARG A 278 -2.88 -1.68 -10.77
N LEU A 279 -1.55 -1.73 -10.71
CA LEU A 279 -0.72 -1.69 -11.90
C LEU A 279 -0.89 -2.94 -12.77
N ARG A 280 -0.86 -4.14 -12.17
CA ARG A 280 -1.08 -5.41 -12.88
C ARG A 280 -2.45 -5.46 -13.56
N PHE A 281 -3.50 -5.04 -12.86
CA PHE A 281 -4.85 -4.98 -13.43
C PHE A 281 -4.96 -3.97 -14.56
N ALA A 282 -4.31 -2.80 -14.45
CA ALA A 282 -4.28 -1.83 -15.53
C ALA A 282 -3.57 -2.38 -16.79
N GLU A 283 -2.47 -3.11 -16.61
CA GLU A 283 -1.74 -3.72 -17.71
C GLU A 283 -2.53 -4.86 -18.38
N GLN A 284 -3.18 -5.71 -17.58
CA GLN A 284 -4.06 -6.77 -18.08
C GLN A 284 -5.29 -6.21 -18.80
N ALA A 285 -5.88 -5.12 -18.30
CA ALA A 285 -7.00 -4.45 -18.97
C ALA A 285 -6.56 -3.87 -20.32
N LYS A 286 -5.38 -3.25 -20.36
CA LYS A 286 -4.79 -2.70 -21.60
C LYS A 286 -4.53 -3.79 -22.63
N SER A 287 -3.94 -4.93 -22.24
CA SER A 287 -3.70 -6.04 -23.17
C SER A 287 -4.99 -6.63 -23.72
N THR A 288 -6.00 -6.78 -22.85
CA THR A 288 -7.33 -7.27 -23.24
C THR A 288 -8.02 -6.31 -24.21
N GLN A 289 -7.91 -5.01 -23.99
CA GLN A 289 -8.46 -3.99 -24.89
C GLN A 289 -7.81 -4.06 -26.27
N ILE A 290 -6.48 -4.19 -26.33
CA ILE A 290 -5.75 -4.35 -27.60
C ILE A 290 -6.23 -5.60 -28.35
N GLN A 291 -6.45 -6.71 -27.64
CA GLN A 291 -6.98 -7.94 -28.26
C GLN A 291 -8.40 -7.76 -28.79
N ILE A 292 -9.28 -7.09 -28.04
CA ILE A 292 -10.66 -6.81 -28.47
C ILE A 292 -10.66 -5.91 -29.71
N GLU A 293 -9.82 -4.89 -29.75
CA GLU A 293 -9.69 -3.99 -30.91
C GLU A 293 -9.18 -4.74 -32.14
N ALA A 294 -8.18 -5.62 -31.97
CA ALA A 294 -7.68 -6.47 -33.05
C ALA A 294 -8.77 -7.40 -33.61
N GLU A 295 -9.53 -8.08 -32.74
CA GLU A 295 -10.64 -8.94 -33.16
C GLU A 295 -11.78 -8.15 -33.81
N ARG A 296 -12.08 -6.94 -33.32
CA ARG A 296 -13.08 -6.08 -33.94
C ARG A 296 -12.68 -5.67 -35.34
N LEU A 297 -11.43 -5.24 -35.53
CA LEU A 297 -10.89 -4.89 -36.85
C LEU A 297 -10.95 -6.08 -37.80
N ARG A 298 -10.52 -7.26 -37.34
CA ARG A 298 -10.59 -8.52 -38.10
C ARG A 298 -12.01 -8.82 -38.58
N ASN A 299 -13.00 -8.73 -37.69
CA ASN A 299 -14.40 -9.00 -38.03
C ASN A 299 -14.98 -7.94 -39.00
N SER A 300 -14.67 -6.66 -38.81
CA SER A 300 -15.08 -5.60 -39.74
C SER A 300 -14.50 -5.80 -41.14
N LEU A 301 -13.22 -6.17 -41.24
CA LEU A 301 -12.57 -6.49 -42.52
C LEU A 301 -13.25 -7.68 -43.19
N LEU A 302 -13.45 -8.79 -42.46
CA LEU A 302 -14.13 -9.98 -43.00
C LEU A 302 -15.55 -9.68 -43.50
N SER A 303 -16.29 -8.83 -42.78
CA SER A 303 -17.64 -8.41 -43.19
C SER A 303 -17.61 -7.56 -44.46
N ALA A 304 -16.69 -6.59 -44.56
CA ALA A 304 -16.54 -5.76 -45.75
C ALA A 304 -16.16 -6.60 -46.98
N ILE A 305 -15.19 -7.49 -46.83
CA ILE A 305 -14.77 -8.43 -47.86
C ILE A 305 -15.95 -9.30 -48.33
N SER A 306 -16.73 -9.84 -47.39
CA SER A 306 -17.88 -10.71 -47.72
C SER A 306 -18.93 -9.97 -48.54
N HIS A 307 -19.17 -8.68 -48.23
CA HIS A 307 -20.07 -7.84 -49.02
C HIS A 307 -19.51 -7.58 -50.42
N ASP A 308 -18.23 -7.22 -50.51
CA ASP A 308 -17.57 -6.87 -51.77
C ASP A 308 -17.38 -8.06 -52.70
N LEU A 309 -17.36 -9.30 -52.19
CA LEU A 309 -17.38 -10.53 -53.01
C LEU A 309 -18.80 -10.95 -53.43
N ARG A 310 -19.83 -10.62 -52.64
CA ARG A 310 -21.23 -11.03 -52.91
C ARG A 310 -21.82 -10.29 -54.12
N THR A 311 -21.52 -9.01 -54.27
CA THR A 311 -21.99 -8.20 -55.41
C THR A 311 -21.48 -8.75 -56.74
N PRO A 312 -20.16 -8.97 -56.93
CA PRO A 312 -19.61 -9.65 -58.11
C PRO A 312 -20.28 -10.98 -58.41
N LEU A 313 -20.38 -11.82 -57.38
CA LEU A 313 -20.88 -13.18 -57.51
C LEU A 313 -22.36 -13.20 -57.93
N SER A 314 -23.17 -12.28 -57.41
CA SER A 314 -24.56 -12.12 -57.83
C SER A 314 -24.67 -11.77 -59.31
N THR A 315 -23.81 -10.89 -59.82
CA THR A 315 -23.77 -10.52 -61.24
C THR A 315 -23.36 -11.70 -62.11
N ILE A 316 -22.30 -12.44 -61.72
CA ILE A 316 -21.85 -13.65 -62.42
C ILE A 316 -22.98 -14.68 -62.50
N ILE A 317 -23.65 -14.96 -61.37
CA ILE A 317 -24.76 -15.92 -61.31
C ILE A 317 -25.94 -15.44 -62.16
N GLY A 318 -26.29 -14.15 -62.09
CA GLY A 318 -27.39 -13.58 -62.88
C GLY A 318 -27.14 -13.68 -64.39
N SER A 319 -25.95 -13.27 -64.84
CA SER A 319 -25.57 -13.33 -66.25
C SER A 319 -25.41 -14.77 -66.76
N ALA A 320 -24.87 -15.67 -65.94
CA ALA A 320 -24.75 -17.10 -66.30
C ALA A 320 -26.11 -17.78 -66.36
N SER A 321 -27.03 -17.45 -65.44
CA SER A 321 -28.40 -17.99 -65.44
C SER A 321 -29.18 -17.51 -66.65
N ALA A 322 -29.03 -16.23 -67.05
CA ALA A 322 -29.65 -15.70 -68.27
C ALA A 322 -29.12 -16.37 -69.55
N LEU A 323 -27.82 -16.67 -69.60
CA LEU A 323 -27.21 -17.43 -70.69
C LEU A 323 -27.66 -18.91 -70.74
N ALA A 324 -27.98 -19.50 -69.59
CA ALA A 324 -28.41 -20.89 -69.46
C ALA A 324 -29.92 -21.10 -69.71
N ASP A 325 -30.73 -20.04 -69.70
CA ASP A 325 -32.17 -20.13 -69.95
C ASP A 325 -32.45 -20.25 -71.46
N ASP A 326 -32.68 -21.48 -71.92
CA ASP A 326 -32.92 -21.82 -73.33
C ASP A 326 -34.25 -21.23 -73.88
N LYS A 327 -35.13 -20.72 -73.00
CA LYS A 327 -36.35 -20.00 -73.39
C LYS A 327 -36.12 -18.53 -73.69
N SER A 328 -34.94 -18.00 -73.35
CA SER A 328 -34.59 -16.61 -73.59
C SER A 328 -34.16 -16.43 -75.05
N ASN A 329 -34.94 -15.67 -75.81
CA ASN A 329 -34.66 -15.40 -77.23
C ASN A 329 -33.61 -14.28 -77.39
N LEU A 330 -32.45 -14.46 -76.72
CA LEU A 330 -31.37 -13.48 -76.64
C LEU A 330 -30.66 -13.31 -77.99
N GLN A 331 -30.36 -12.07 -78.36
CA GLN A 331 -29.57 -11.80 -79.55
C GLN A 331 -28.10 -12.20 -79.33
N ALA A 332 -27.37 -12.42 -80.43
CA ALA A 332 -25.94 -12.76 -80.36
C ALA A 332 -25.11 -11.68 -79.65
N SER A 333 -25.51 -10.40 -79.75
CA SER A 333 -24.91 -9.28 -79.00
C SER A 333 -25.14 -9.43 -77.50
N ASP A 334 -26.37 -9.70 -77.06
CA ASP A 334 -26.72 -9.82 -75.64
C ASP A 334 -26.01 -11.00 -74.98
N ARG A 335 -25.84 -12.12 -75.71
CA ARG A 335 -25.03 -13.25 -75.24
C ARG A 335 -23.55 -12.87 -75.05
N LEU A 336 -23.00 -12.08 -75.96
CA LEU A 336 -21.62 -11.61 -75.88
C LEU A 336 -21.44 -10.65 -74.69
N ASP A 337 -22.40 -9.76 -74.45
CA ASP A 337 -22.34 -8.81 -73.34
C ASP A 337 -22.48 -9.50 -71.98
N LEU A 338 -23.38 -10.49 -71.85
CA LEU A 338 -23.51 -11.29 -70.62
C LEU A 338 -22.25 -12.12 -70.34
N SER A 339 -21.64 -12.69 -71.38
CA SER A 339 -20.40 -13.47 -71.21
C SER A 339 -19.19 -12.59 -70.88
N ARG A 340 -19.10 -11.37 -71.44
CA ARG A 340 -18.12 -10.37 -71.02
C ARG A 340 -18.31 -9.93 -69.58
N ALA A 341 -19.55 -9.66 -69.16
CA ALA A 341 -19.86 -9.29 -67.77
C ALA A 341 -19.41 -10.35 -66.76
N ILE A 342 -19.54 -11.65 -67.09
CA ILE A 342 -19.03 -12.75 -66.25
C ILE A 342 -17.51 -12.71 -66.14
N VAL A 343 -16.81 -12.53 -67.28
CA VAL A 343 -15.33 -12.51 -67.31
C VAL A 343 -14.81 -11.31 -66.54
N ASP A 344 -15.31 -10.11 -66.80
CA ASP A 344 -14.88 -8.87 -66.16
C ASP A 344 -15.05 -8.95 -64.62
N GLU A 345 -16.19 -9.48 -64.16
CA GLU A 345 -16.48 -9.58 -62.75
C GLU A 345 -15.68 -10.70 -62.06
N ALA A 346 -15.37 -11.79 -62.76
CA ALA A 346 -14.47 -12.84 -62.27
C ALA A 346 -13.02 -12.36 -62.16
N GLU A 347 -12.52 -11.60 -63.14
CA GLU A 347 -11.19 -10.96 -63.09
C GLU A 347 -11.11 -9.96 -61.92
N ARG A 348 -12.18 -9.20 -61.69
CA ARG A 348 -12.29 -8.28 -60.57
C ARG A 348 -12.25 -9.00 -59.21
N MET A 349 -12.98 -10.10 -59.05
CA MET A 349 -12.92 -10.93 -57.84
C MET A 349 -11.52 -11.51 -57.62
N ALA A 350 -10.86 -11.99 -58.68
CA ALA A 350 -9.51 -12.53 -58.59
C ALA A 350 -8.50 -11.47 -58.11
N LEU A 351 -8.60 -10.24 -58.62
CA LEU A 351 -7.79 -9.12 -58.13
C LEU A 351 -8.06 -8.83 -56.65
N LEU A 352 -9.33 -8.84 -56.22
CA LEU A 352 -9.73 -8.59 -54.83
C LEU A 352 -9.16 -9.67 -53.88
N ILE A 353 -9.26 -10.94 -54.26
CA ILE A 353 -8.74 -12.09 -53.50
C ILE A 353 -7.22 -12.02 -53.40
N ASN A 354 -6.51 -11.68 -54.49
CA ASN A 354 -5.06 -11.53 -54.46
C ASN A 354 -4.61 -10.41 -53.52
N ASN A 355 -5.24 -9.24 -53.61
CA ASN A 355 -4.94 -8.12 -52.70
C ASN A 355 -5.17 -8.50 -51.22
N LEU A 356 -6.18 -9.31 -50.94
CA LEU A 356 -6.51 -9.80 -49.60
C LEU A 356 -5.47 -10.83 -49.11
N LEU A 357 -5.06 -11.77 -49.96
CA LEU A 357 -4.00 -12.73 -49.66
C LEU A 357 -2.65 -12.02 -49.41
N ASP A 358 -2.36 -10.97 -50.16
CA ASP A 358 -1.16 -10.14 -49.96
C ASP A 358 -1.23 -9.40 -48.62
N MET A 359 -2.39 -8.86 -48.24
CA MET A 359 -2.61 -8.26 -46.92
C MET A 359 -2.50 -9.28 -45.78
N ALA A 360 -3.05 -10.49 -45.93
CA ALA A 360 -2.94 -11.55 -44.93
C ALA A 360 -1.49 -12.02 -44.74
N ARG A 361 -0.68 -12.02 -45.82
CA ARG A 361 0.76 -12.30 -45.75
C ARG A 361 1.54 -11.20 -45.02
N LEU A 362 1.16 -9.93 -45.21
CA LEU A 362 1.71 -8.78 -44.46
C LEU A 362 1.44 -8.93 -42.95
N ASP A 363 0.20 -9.25 -42.58
CA ASP A 363 -0.25 -9.34 -41.18
C ASP A 363 0.35 -10.54 -40.43
N ALA A 364 0.62 -11.65 -41.13
CA ALA A 364 1.29 -12.82 -40.57
C ALA A 364 2.81 -12.61 -40.31
N GLY A 365 3.35 -11.43 -40.60
CA GLY A 365 4.76 -11.07 -40.37
C GLY A 365 5.77 -11.84 -41.23
N LYS A 366 5.31 -12.62 -42.21
CA LYS A 366 6.14 -13.45 -43.10
C LYS A 366 6.46 -12.75 -44.43
N ILE A 367 6.93 -11.51 -44.37
CA ILE A 367 7.41 -10.82 -45.56
C ILE A 367 8.90 -10.56 -45.41
N ASP A 368 9.68 -11.36 -46.12
CA ASP A 368 11.08 -11.07 -46.38
C ASP A 368 11.14 -9.86 -47.33
N LEU A 369 11.35 -8.68 -46.76
CA LEU A 369 11.57 -7.47 -47.51
C LEU A 369 12.95 -7.57 -48.17
N ASN A 370 12.96 -7.83 -49.48
CA ASN A 370 14.19 -7.77 -50.28
C ASN A 370 14.60 -6.30 -50.48
N LYS A 371 15.43 -5.78 -49.56
CA LYS A 371 15.92 -4.41 -49.58
C LYS A 371 17.14 -4.31 -50.50
N GLN A 372 16.89 -3.99 -51.76
CA GLN A 372 17.93 -3.71 -52.75
C GLN A 372 17.75 -2.30 -53.33
N TRP A 373 18.86 -1.67 -53.71
CA TRP A 373 18.84 -0.34 -54.32
C TRP A 373 18.25 -0.43 -55.73
N TYR A 374 17.17 0.33 -55.98
CA TYR A 374 16.54 0.46 -57.28
C TYR A 374 16.65 1.91 -57.78
N PRO A 375 16.98 2.13 -59.07
CA PRO A 375 16.83 3.43 -59.71
C PRO A 375 15.36 3.87 -59.69
N VAL A 376 15.10 5.15 -59.35
CA VAL A 376 13.74 5.68 -59.25
C VAL A 376 13.04 5.66 -60.62
N GLU A 377 13.79 5.79 -61.70
CA GLU A 377 13.31 5.77 -63.08
C GLU A 377 12.71 4.42 -63.48
N GLU A 378 13.24 3.31 -62.95
CA GLU A 378 12.75 1.95 -63.21
C GLU A 378 11.42 1.68 -62.49
N ILE A 379 11.28 2.19 -61.27
CA ILE A 379 10.03 2.13 -60.50
C ILE A 379 8.95 2.95 -61.22
N ILE A 380 9.27 4.18 -61.65
CA ILE A 380 8.33 5.04 -62.37
C ILE A 380 7.95 4.43 -63.72
N GLY A 381 8.92 3.92 -64.48
CA GLY A 381 8.69 3.29 -65.78
C GLY A 381 7.82 2.04 -65.68
N SER A 382 8.05 1.17 -64.69
CA SER A 382 7.25 -0.03 -64.47
C SER A 382 5.79 0.29 -64.09
N VAL A 383 5.57 1.30 -63.24
CA VAL A 383 4.23 1.76 -62.85
C VAL A 383 3.49 2.39 -64.04
N LEU A 384 4.15 3.26 -64.80
CA LEU A 384 3.57 3.86 -66.01
C LEU A 384 3.20 2.81 -67.06
N THR A 385 4.08 1.83 -67.30
CA THR A 385 3.79 0.72 -68.22
C THR A 385 2.57 -0.08 -67.79
N ARG A 386 2.42 -0.33 -66.48
CA ARG A 386 1.27 -1.07 -65.92
C ARG A 386 -0.04 -0.28 -66.00
N GLN A 387 -0.01 1.03 -65.75
CA GLN A 387 -1.15 1.93 -65.87
C GLN A 387 -1.57 2.16 -67.33
N HIS A 388 -0.61 2.26 -68.25
CA HIS A 388 -0.91 2.44 -69.68
C HIS A 388 -1.74 1.29 -70.25
N LYS A 389 -1.48 0.06 -69.78
CA LYS A 389 -2.25 -1.13 -70.16
C LYS A 389 -3.71 -1.11 -69.68
N TYR A 390 -3.98 -0.47 -68.54
CA TYR A 390 -5.34 -0.27 -68.00
C TYR A 390 -6.10 0.88 -68.67
N LEU A 391 -5.38 1.88 -69.17
CA LEU A 391 -5.97 3.05 -69.83
C LEU A 391 -6.35 2.79 -71.29
N GLN A 392 -5.67 1.86 -71.98
CA GLN A 392 -6.02 1.46 -73.35
C GLN A 392 -7.31 0.62 -73.44
N THR A 393 -7.76 -0.02 -72.36
CA THR A 393 -9.01 -0.80 -72.32
C THR A 393 -10.25 0.08 -72.14
N ARG A 394 -10.08 1.39 -71.95
CA ARG A 394 -11.14 2.35 -71.60
C ARG A 394 -11.41 3.42 -72.68
N SER A 395 -10.73 3.32 -73.83
CA SER A 395 -10.98 4.06 -75.08
C SER A 395 -11.51 3.10 -76.14
#